data_AF-A0A7Z9XI77-F1
#
_entry.id   AF-A0A7Z9XI77-F1
#
_cell.length_a   1.000
_cell.length_b   1.000
_cell.length_c   1.000
_cell.angle_alpha   90.00
_cell.angle_beta   90.00
_cell.angle_gamma   90.00
#
_symmetry.space_group_name_H-M   'P 1'
#
loop_
_entity.id
_entity.type
_entity.pdbx_description
1 polymer ?
#
loop_
_entity_poly.entity_id
_entity_poly.type
_entity_poly.pdbx_seq_one_letter_code
_entity_poly.pdbx_strand_id
1 'polypeptide(L)'
;AVGDWILSHVSSVSNLRPPTSDLRLRGFLDSAVLLLLVIGFFAALDASEKGYAFYDWRVTFLTPALFYLLITRFTLRREGGVRLLGNAALLGGALVSGIALWQFITGQAGVAEGVPRVQALYGSANNLALALGRVLPLAVVLAFFHHGDTEGAEEERVRHGERTSFSLVDFSPCAPRLRVVYFLVLLIIAAAGFLTFSKGLLFISIPVGLAVLFIFQRSLRKPILALTLLGALALLPFLNTPRLTQIASGTGRFRLYLWQSAWRMWLDHPWLGVGPDNFLYAYRSFYVLPAAWEELNLSHPHNLIFDLLTRVGLLGLLAGMGLVLGTIGLGFKRLREAISPDHPLRPWLLGLWAGFIAGMAHGLIDNSLFLPDLMVLSLLVAGVAGVSMGEHSRGTEF
;
A
#
# COMPACT_ATOMS: atom_id res chain seq x y z
N ALA A 1 22.28 1.77 45.07
CA ALA A 1 22.85 1.48 43.73
C ALA A 1 21.81 0.88 42.77
N VAL A 2 21.40 -0.39 42.92
CA VAL A 2 20.37 -1.00 42.03
C VAL A 2 18.97 -0.45 42.32
N GLY A 3 18.63 -0.21 43.59
CA GLY A 3 17.35 0.41 43.99
C GLY A 3 17.17 1.84 43.46
N ASP A 4 18.22 2.66 43.49
CA ASP A 4 18.19 4.04 42.98
C ASP A 4 18.09 4.07 41.44
N TRP A 5 18.68 3.09 40.76
CA TRP A 5 18.56 2.92 39.31
C TRP A 5 17.13 2.52 38.90
N ILE A 6 16.48 1.63 39.65
CA ILE A 6 15.08 1.25 39.42
C ILE A 6 14.14 2.42 39.72
N LEU A 7 14.33 3.13 40.83
CA LEU A 7 13.46 4.26 41.22
C LEU A 7 13.60 5.45 40.26
N SER A 8 14.80 5.74 39.76
CA SER A 8 15.01 6.78 38.74
C SER A 8 14.36 6.42 37.40
N HIS A 9 14.39 5.15 36.97
CA HIS A 9 13.71 4.70 35.74
C HIS A 9 12.18 4.58 35.91
N VAL A 10 11.68 4.23 37.10
CA VAL A 10 10.24 4.21 37.37
C VAL A 10 9.67 5.63 37.46
N SER A 11 10.44 6.58 38.00
CA SER A 11 10.06 8.01 38.02
C SER A 11 10.07 8.66 36.62
N SER A 12 10.91 8.17 35.68
CA SER A 12 10.90 8.66 34.29
C SER A 12 9.68 8.15 33.51
N VAL A 13 9.15 6.97 33.88
CA VAL A 13 7.91 6.43 33.32
C VAL A 13 6.67 7.15 33.88
N SER A 14 6.68 7.59 35.14
CA SER A 14 5.57 8.36 35.73
C SER A 14 5.45 9.80 35.20
N ASN A 15 6.50 10.34 34.57
CA ASN A 15 6.51 11.65 33.93
C ASN A 15 6.10 11.62 32.44
N LEU A 16 5.83 10.44 31.89
CA LEU A 16 5.16 10.34 30.59
C LEU A 16 3.70 10.74 30.78
N ARG A 17 3.42 12.05 30.71
CA ARG A 17 2.06 12.52 30.45
C ARG A 17 1.58 11.72 29.23
N PRO A 18 0.49 10.94 29.34
CA PRO A 18 -0.07 10.30 28.16
C PRO A 18 -0.29 11.44 27.14
N PRO A 19 0.24 11.32 25.91
CA PRO A 19 0.00 12.35 24.91
C PRO A 19 -1.50 12.53 24.87
N THR A 20 -2.00 13.72 25.22
CA THR A 20 -3.43 13.97 25.32
C THR A 20 -4.05 13.54 24.01
N SER A 21 -4.74 12.39 24.03
CA SER A 21 -5.20 11.70 22.84
C SER A 21 -6.50 12.36 22.43
N ASP A 22 -6.38 13.57 21.90
CA ASP A 22 -7.52 14.27 21.35
C ASP A 22 -7.97 13.54 20.08
N LEU A 23 -9.13 12.89 20.16
CA LEU A 23 -9.79 12.15 19.08
C LEU A 23 -10.45 13.09 18.05
N ARG A 24 -10.32 14.41 18.19
CA ARG A 24 -10.80 15.38 17.20
C ARG A 24 -10.28 15.08 15.79
N LEU A 25 -11.10 15.40 14.79
CA LEU A 25 -10.71 15.45 13.39
C LEU A 25 -9.70 16.59 13.21
N ARG A 26 -8.54 16.28 12.64
CA ARG A 26 -7.37 17.17 12.50
C ARG A 26 -7.13 17.61 11.06
N GLY A 27 -7.87 17.08 10.10
CA GLY A 27 -7.74 17.47 8.70
C GLY A 27 -8.65 16.73 7.74
N PHE A 28 -8.50 17.07 6.46
CA PHE A 28 -9.33 16.54 5.37
C PHE A 28 -9.33 15.00 5.29
N LEU A 29 -8.18 14.35 5.49
CA LEU A 29 -8.10 12.88 5.43
C LEU A 29 -8.85 12.21 6.57
N ASP A 30 -8.84 12.77 7.78
CA ASP A 30 -9.64 12.22 8.90
C ASP A 30 -11.13 12.26 8.55
N SER A 31 -11.60 13.37 7.97
CA SER A 31 -12.99 13.51 7.53
C SER A 31 -13.33 12.53 6.40
N ALA A 32 -12.43 12.33 5.42
CA ALA A 32 -12.64 11.38 4.34
C ALA A 32 -12.73 9.93 4.84
N VAL A 33 -11.87 9.53 5.78
CA VAL A 33 -11.91 8.21 6.42
C VAL A 33 -13.21 8.02 7.22
N LEU A 34 -13.61 9.02 8.02
CA LEU A 34 -14.86 8.96 8.79
C LEU A 34 -16.08 8.89 7.87
N LEU A 35 -16.14 9.70 6.82
CA LEU A 35 -17.22 9.67 5.85
C LEU A 35 -17.32 8.30 5.18
N LEU A 36 -16.20 7.75 4.71
CA LEU A 36 -16.20 6.43 4.09
C LEU A 36 -16.65 5.33 5.06
N LEU A 37 -16.24 5.39 6.33
CA LEU A 37 -16.68 4.48 7.39
C LEU A 37 -18.20 4.54 7.62
N VAL A 38 -18.74 5.75 7.75
CA VAL A 38 -20.17 5.99 8.01
C VAL A 38 -21.02 5.60 6.80
N ILE A 39 -20.61 5.99 5.58
CA ILE A 39 -21.31 5.62 4.35
C ILE A 39 -21.29 4.10 4.17
N GLY A 40 -20.15 3.45 4.40
CA GLY A 40 -20.05 1.99 4.36
C GLY A 40 -20.98 1.30 5.36
N PHE A 41 -21.20 1.89 6.53
CA PHE A 41 -22.13 1.35 7.53
C PHE A 41 -23.58 1.42 7.04
N PHE A 42 -24.00 2.57 6.49
CA PHE A 42 -25.34 2.72 5.93
C PHE A 42 -25.55 1.87 4.68
N ALA A 43 -24.54 1.74 3.83
CA ALA A 43 -24.57 0.81 2.69
C ALA A 43 -24.71 -0.65 3.15
N ALA A 44 -24.09 -1.04 4.27
CA ALA A 44 -24.26 -2.38 4.84
C ALA A 44 -25.66 -2.60 5.46
N LEU A 45 -26.29 -1.56 6.00
CA LEU A 45 -27.69 -1.61 6.47
C LEU A 45 -28.69 -1.82 5.34
N ASP A 46 -28.42 -1.21 4.19
CA ASP A 46 -29.26 -1.25 2.98
C ASP A 46 -29.03 -2.50 2.11
N ALA A 47 -27.89 -3.19 2.30
CA ALA A 47 -27.53 -4.38 1.54
C ALA A 47 -28.56 -5.51 1.66
N SER A 48 -28.76 -6.25 0.56
CA SER A 48 -29.59 -7.46 0.53
C SER A 48 -29.01 -8.55 1.43
N GLU A 49 -27.70 -8.81 1.29
CA GLU A 49 -26.96 -9.80 2.04
C GLU A 49 -26.22 -9.17 3.22
N LYS A 50 -26.98 -8.77 4.25
CA LYS A 50 -26.48 -7.99 5.40
C LYS A 50 -25.35 -8.67 6.19
N GLY A 51 -25.39 -10.00 6.30
CA GLY A 51 -24.37 -10.76 7.03
C GLY A 51 -22.97 -10.58 6.42
N TYR A 52 -22.87 -10.73 5.10
CA TYR A 52 -21.62 -10.50 4.37
C TYR A 52 -21.27 -9.00 4.36
N ALA A 53 -22.26 -8.12 4.24
CA ALA A 53 -22.02 -6.68 4.24
C ALA A 53 -21.42 -6.17 5.56
N PHE A 54 -21.94 -6.60 6.71
CA PHE A 54 -21.37 -6.20 8.00
C PHE A 54 -20.02 -6.86 8.28
N TYR A 55 -19.80 -8.08 7.78
CA TYR A 55 -18.49 -8.71 7.85
C TYR A 55 -17.46 -7.88 7.08
N ASP A 56 -17.73 -7.56 5.80
CA ASP A 56 -16.84 -6.75 4.96
C ASP A 56 -16.65 -5.36 5.54
N TRP A 57 -17.73 -4.66 5.92
CA TRP A 57 -17.65 -3.36 6.57
C TRP A 57 -16.70 -3.38 7.77
N ARG A 58 -16.77 -4.41 8.62
CA ARG A 58 -15.88 -4.56 9.77
C ARG A 58 -14.41 -4.72 9.36
N VAL A 59 -14.12 -5.51 8.31
CA VAL A 59 -12.73 -5.84 7.94
C VAL A 59 -12.09 -4.87 6.95
N THR A 60 -12.85 -4.22 6.07
CA THR A 60 -12.36 -3.28 5.06
C THR A 60 -12.65 -1.80 5.35
N PHE A 61 -13.53 -1.48 6.32
CA PHE A 61 -13.79 -0.09 6.73
C PHE A 61 -13.41 0.16 8.19
N LEU A 62 -14.04 -0.54 9.13
CA LEU A 62 -13.85 -0.28 10.56
C LEU A 62 -12.43 -0.60 11.03
N THR A 63 -11.94 -1.80 10.76
CA THR A 63 -10.59 -2.22 11.21
C THR A 63 -9.49 -1.32 10.64
N PRO A 64 -9.47 -1.01 9.32
CA PRO A 64 -8.50 -0.08 8.77
C PRO A 64 -8.66 1.36 9.31
N ALA A 65 -9.89 1.84 9.55
CA ALA A 65 -10.11 3.16 10.15
C ALA A 65 -9.58 3.24 11.60
N LEU A 66 -9.76 2.18 12.39
CA LEU A 66 -9.18 2.08 13.73
C LEU A 66 -7.64 2.05 13.66
N PHE A 67 -7.07 1.32 12.71
CA PHE A 67 -5.63 1.33 12.45
C PHE A 67 -5.14 2.74 12.07
N TYR A 68 -5.85 3.44 11.18
CA TYR A 68 -5.56 4.81 10.79
C TYR A 68 -5.55 5.76 12.00
N LEU A 69 -6.54 5.67 12.87
CA LEU A 69 -6.60 6.45 14.10
C LEU A 69 -5.42 6.11 15.02
N LEU A 70 -5.10 4.83 15.20
CA LEU A 70 -3.98 4.41 16.03
C LEU A 70 -2.65 5.00 15.53
N ILE A 71 -2.36 4.87 14.24
CA ILE A 71 -1.09 5.36 13.70
C ILE A 71 -1.02 6.90 13.74
N THR A 72 -2.09 7.61 13.41
CA THR A 72 -2.07 9.09 13.35
C THR A 72 -2.07 9.74 14.72
N ARG A 73 -2.68 9.09 15.73
CA ARG A 73 -2.76 9.65 17.08
C ARG A 73 -1.58 9.26 17.97
N PHE A 74 -0.91 8.15 17.68
CA PHE A 74 0.17 7.64 18.53
C PHE A 74 1.48 7.45 17.75
N THR A 75 1.52 6.53 16.78
CA THR A 75 2.77 6.10 16.15
C THR A 75 3.47 7.23 15.40
N LEU A 76 2.73 7.96 14.58
CA LEU A 76 3.27 9.02 13.71
C LEU A 76 3.66 10.28 14.49
N ARG A 77 3.28 10.41 15.77
CA ARG A 77 3.74 11.50 16.64
C ARG A 77 5.10 11.24 17.27
N ARG A 78 5.54 9.98 17.29
CA ARG A 78 6.86 9.62 17.81
C ARG A 78 7.93 9.98 16.78
N GLU A 79 9.11 10.32 17.28
CA GLU A 79 10.30 10.36 16.42
C GLU A 79 10.50 8.99 15.76
N GLY A 80 10.82 9.00 14.45
CA GLY A 80 10.99 7.77 13.68
C GLY A 80 9.70 7.00 13.33
N GLY A 81 8.50 7.48 13.70
CA GLY A 81 7.23 6.79 13.42
C GLY A 81 7.00 6.46 11.93
N VAL A 82 7.39 7.38 11.03
CA VAL A 82 7.33 7.16 9.56
C VAL A 82 8.28 6.02 9.13
N ARG A 83 9.49 5.98 9.70
CA ARG A 83 10.47 4.92 9.40
C ARG A 83 9.97 3.57 9.87
N LEU A 84 9.45 3.52 11.10
CA LEU A 84 8.86 2.30 11.68
C LEU A 84 7.76 1.74 10.79
N LEU A 85 6.79 2.57 10.40
CA LEU A 85 5.67 2.12 9.57
C LEU A 85 6.10 1.71 8.16
N GLY A 86 7.02 2.46 7.54
CA GLY A 86 7.56 2.08 6.24
C GLY A 86 8.36 0.77 6.29
N ASN A 87 9.20 0.59 7.30
CA ASN A 87 9.96 -0.65 7.48
C ASN A 87 9.04 -1.84 7.81
N ALA A 88 7.96 -1.62 8.58
CA ALA A 88 6.96 -2.65 8.86
C ALA A 88 6.21 -3.08 7.59
N ALA A 89 5.81 -2.11 6.74
CA ALA A 89 5.20 -2.41 5.44
C ALA A 89 6.17 -3.20 4.54
N LEU A 90 7.44 -2.81 4.51
CA LEU A 90 8.48 -3.50 3.75
C LEU A 90 8.73 -4.92 4.26
N LEU A 91 8.81 -5.11 5.58
CA LEU A 91 8.96 -6.42 6.21
C LEU A 91 7.75 -7.33 5.90
N GLY A 92 6.53 -6.80 5.99
CA GLY A 92 5.32 -7.53 5.61
C GLY A 92 5.37 -8.00 4.15
N GLY A 93 5.79 -7.12 3.24
CA GLY A 93 6.05 -7.46 1.84
C GLY A 93 7.09 -8.58 1.69
N ALA A 94 8.23 -8.47 2.37
CA ALA A 94 9.31 -9.45 2.32
C ALA A 94 8.88 -10.83 2.85
N LEU A 95 8.14 -10.88 3.96
CA LEU A 95 7.65 -12.13 4.56
C LEU A 95 6.70 -12.87 3.62
N VAL A 96 5.72 -12.15 3.07
CA VAL A 96 4.77 -12.70 2.10
C VAL A 96 5.50 -13.14 0.82
N SER A 97 6.46 -12.37 0.34
CA SER A 97 7.31 -12.76 -0.79
C SER A 97 8.13 -14.02 -0.50
N GLY A 98 8.65 -14.17 0.73
CA GLY A 98 9.32 -15.41 1.16
C GLY A 98 8.40 -16.64 1.06
N ILE A 99 7.16 -16.51 1.52
CA ILE A 99 6.14 -17.58 1.38
C ILE A 99 5.86 -17.86 -0.11
N ALA A 100 5.76 -16.82 -0.94
CA ALA A 100 5.56 -16.97 -2.39
C ALA A 100 6.71 -17.72 -3.06
N LEU A 101 7.96 -17.39 -2.72
CA LEU A 101 9.14 -18.08 -3.25
C LEU A 101 9.22 -19.53 -2.76
N TRP A 102 8.85 -19.79 -1.50
CA TRP A 102 8.72 -21.14 -0.98
C TRP A 102 7.66 -21.95 -1.75
N GLN A 103 6.50 -21.36 -2.04
CA GLN A 103 5.47 -22.00 -2.88
C GLN A 103 6.00 -22.35 -4.28
N PHE A 104 6.82 -21.48 -4.87
CA PHE A 104 7.42 -21.75 -6.17
C PHE A 104 8.40 -22.93 -6.11
N ILE A 105 9.34 -22.92 -5.16
CA ILE A 105 10.39 -23.95 -5.04
C ILE A 105 9.80 -25.33 -4.69
N THR A 106 8.71 -25.35 -3.91
CA THR A 106 8.03 -26.60 -3.52
C THR A 106 7.00 -27.10 -4.54
N GLY A 107 6.83 -26.41 -5.67
CA GLY A 107 5.87 -26.80 -6.70
C GLY A 107 4.40 -26.56 -6.32
N GLN A 108 4.13 -25.73 -5.31
CA GLN A 108 2.78 -25.39 -4.84
C GLN A 108 2.18 -24.16 -5.56
N ALA A 109 2.92 -23.56 -6.49
CA ALA A 109 2.40 -22.50 -7.34
C ALA A 109 1.26 -23.02 -8.23
N GLY A 110 0.17 -22.25 -8.33
CA GLY A 110 -0.88 -22.56 -9.30
C GLY A 110 -0.36 -22.40 -10.73
N VAL A 111 -1.08 -22.91 -11.73
CA VAL A 111 -0.71 -22.72 -13.14
C VAL A 111 -1.85 -21.98 -13.85
N ALA A 112 -1.53 -20.91 -14.57
CA ALA A 112 -2.48 -20.25 -15.45
C ALA A 112 -1.79 -19.82 -16.74
N GLU A 113 -2.46 -20.03 -17.88
CA GLU A 113 -2.00 -19.55 -19.19
C GLU A 113 -0.55 -19.95 -19.52
N GLY A 114 -0.15 -21.16 -19.08
CA GLY A 114 1.16 -21.76 -19.38
C GLY A 114 2.30 -21.35 -18.45
N VAL A 115 2.04 -20.62 -17.36
CA VAL A 115 3.07 -20.21 -16.38
C VAL A 115 2.70 -20.56 -14.94
N PRO A 116 3.68 -20.94 -14.10
CA PRO A 116 3.48 -21.06 -12.66
C PRO A 116 3.27 -19.68 -12.03
N ARG A 117 2.28 -19.58 -11.14
CA ARG A 117 1.86 -18.34 -10.48
C ARG A 117 1.80 -18.53 -8.97
N VAL A 118 2.60 -17.74 -8.26
CA VAL A 118 2.61 -17.73 -6.80
C VAL A 118 1.53 -16.79 -6.27
N GLN A 119 0.93 -17.15 -5.13
CA GLN A 119 -0.11 -16.34 -4.48
C GLN A 119 0.09 -16.16 -2.97
N ALA A 120 1.11 -16.79 -2.38
CA ALA A 120 1.38 -16.78 -0.95
C ALA A 120 0.11 -17.08 -0.12
N LEU A 121 -0.26 -16.18 0.78
CA LEU A 121 -1.42 -16.28 1.66
C LEU A 121 -2.72 -15.76 1.03
N TYR A 122 -2.68 -15.31 -0.22
CA TYR A 122 -3.83 -14.70 -0.90
C TYR A 122 -4.63 -15.72 -1.71
N GLY A 123 -5.91 -15.41 -1.90
CA GLY A 123 -6.80 -16.22 -2.76
C GLY A 123 -6.48 -16.13 -4.25
N SER A 124 -5.60 -15.22 -4.67
CA SER A 124 -5.14 -15.14 -6.06
C SER A 124 -3.74 -14.52 -6.18
N ALA A 125 -3.03 -14.87 -7.24
CA ALA A 125 -1.76 -14.23 -7.59
C ALA A 125 -1.91 -12.73 -7.93
N ASN A 126 -3.10 -12.26 -8.32
CA ASN A 126 -3.36 -10.84 -8.55
C ASN A 126 -3.43 -10.06 -7.23
N ASN A 127 -4.03 -10.64 -6.18
CA ASN A 127 -4.08 -10.03 -4.85
C ASN A 127 -2.68 -9.87 -4.25
N LEU A 128 -1.85 -10.91 -4.37
CA LEU A 128 -0.43 -10.82 -4.00
C LEU A 128 0.27 -9.69 -4.78
N ALA A 129 0.05 -9.63 -6.09
CA ALA A 129 0.63 -8.62 -6.95
C ALA A 129 0.20 -7.18 -6.58
N LEU A 130 -1.04 -6.98 -6.15
CA LEU A 130 -1.52 -5.70 -5.64
C LEU A 130 -0.78 -5.29 -4.36
N ALA A 131 -0.58 -6.21 -3.43
CA ALA A 131 0.17 -5.94 -2.21
C ALA A 131 1.64 -5.61 -2.53
N LEU A 132 2.32 -6.44 -3.34
CA LEU A 132 3.73 -6.26 -3.70
C LEU A 132 3.96 -4.99 -4.52
N GLY A 133 3.03 -4.61 -5.40
CA GLY A 133 3.11 -3.38 -6.18
C GLY A 133 3.13 -2.09 -5.34
N ARG A 134 2.56 -2.13 -4.12
CA ARG A 134 2.56 -1.00 -3.17
C ARG A 134 3.84 -0.88 -2.37
N VAL A 135 4.55 -1.98 -2.15
CA VAL A 135 5.80 -2.00 -1.35
C VAL A 135 7.06 -1.97 -2.20
N LEU A 136 7.00 -2.40 -3.47
CA LEU A 136 8.15 -2.44 -4.36
C LEU A 136 8.81 -1.05 -4.54
N PRO A 137 8.09 0.06 -4.76
CA PRO A 137 8.74 1.38 -4.86
C PRO A 137 9.49 1.76 -3.59
N LEU A 138 8.97 1.42 -2.41
CA LEU A 138 9.68 1.61 -1.14
C LEU A 138 10.96 0.78 -1.07
N ALA A 139 10.92 -0.49 -1.48
CA ALA A 139 12.10 -1.35 -1.54
C ALA A 139 13.18 -0.78 -2.48
N VAL A 140 12.78 -0.30 -3.67
CA VAL A 140 13.69 0.32 -4.64
C VAL A 140 14.36 1.56 -4.07
N VAL A 141 13.57 2.45 -3.45
CA VAL A 141 14.13 3.66 -2.85
C VAL A 141 15.10 3.28 -1.73
N LEU A 142 14.73 2.43 -0.78
CA LEU A 142 15.61 2.10 0.34
C LEU A 142 16.87 1.32 -0.06
N ALA A 143 16.84 0.54 -1.14
CA ALA A 143 17.99 -0.18 -1.65
C ALA A 143 19.02 0.72 -2.38
N PHE A 144 18.56 1.78 -3.04
CA PHE A 144 19.40 2.60 -3.93
C PHE A 144 19.52 4.06 -3.52
N PHE A 145 18.80 4.51 -2.49
CA PHE A 145 18.91 5.88 -2.01
C PHE A 145 20.24 6.06 -1.26
N HIS A 146 21.07 6.96 -1.78
CA HIS A 146 22.35 7.35 -1.20
C HIS A 146 22.28 8.85 -0.90
N HIS A 147 22.60 9.25 0.33
CA HIS A 147 22.97 10.64 0.60
C HIS A 147 24.36 10.89 0.01
N GLY A 148 24.50 11.98 -0.73
CA GLY A 148 25.76 12.36 -1.37
C GLY A 148 26.89 12.66 -0.38
N ASP A 149 26.59 12.93 0.91
CA ASP A 149 27.56 13.53 1.84
C ASP A 149 27.56 12.94 3.28
N THR A 150 26.94 11.78 3.55
CA THR A 150 26.87 11.24 4.94
C THR A 150 27.98 10.28 5.33
N GLU A 151 28.84 9.82 4.42
CA GLU A 151 29.98 8.97 4.79
C GLU A 151 30.92 9.70 5.77
N GLY A 152 31.06 11.03 5.67
CA GLY A 152 31.84 11.83 6.62
C GLY A 152 31.17 12.03 7.98
N ALA A 153 29.84 12.18 8.03
CA ALA A 153 29.12 12.50 9.27
C ALA A 153 28.91 11.27 10.19
N GLU A 154 28.78 10.08 9.61
CA GLU A 154 28.62 8.82 10.36
C GLU A 154 29.99 8.33 10.89
N GLU A 155 31.08 8.55 10.15
CA GLU A 155 32.46 8.36 10.65
C GLU A 155 32.80 9.33 11.80
N GLU A 156 32.33 10.58 11.76
CA GLU A 156 32.52 11.55 12.86
C GLU A 156 31.75 11.16 14.13
N ARG A 157 30.49 10.71 14.01
CA ARG A 157 29.69 10.25 15.17
C ARG A 157 30.26 9.00 15.82
N VAL A 158 30.76 8.05 15.02
CA VAL A 158 31.43 6.85 15.53
C VAL A 158 32.78 7.20 16.18
N ARG A 159 33.51 8.19 15.65
CA ARG A 159 34.74 8.72 16.26
C ARG A 159 34.50 9.44 17.59
N HIS A 160 33.32 10.03 17.82
CA HIS A 160 32.99 10.76 19.05
C HIS A 160 32.38 9.91 20.18
N GLY A 161 32.31 8.59 20.02
CA GLY A 161 32.06 7.68 21.16
C GLY A 161 30.65 7.76 21.75
N GLU A 162 29.69 8.32 21.03
CA GLU A 162 28.28 8.22 21.42
C GLU A 162 27.82 6.77 21.24
N ARG A 163 27.73 6.03 22.37
CA ARG A 163 27.11 4.69 22.42
C ARG A 163 25.65 4.82 22.02
N THR A 164 25.34 4.52 20.76
CA THR A 164 23.96 4.37 20.31
C THR A 164 23.38 3.10 20.93
N SER A 165 22.48 3.30 21.90
CA SER A 165 21.54 2.26 22.32
C SER A 165 20.86 1.71 21.06
N PHE A 166 20.97 0.41 20.80
CA PHE A 166 20.40 -0.26 19.65
C PHE A 166 18.87 -0.21 19.72
N SER A 167 18.28 0.89 19.26
CA SER A 167 16.84 1.04 19.13
C SER A 167 16.42 0.52 17.76
N LEU A 168 15.38 -0.32 17.71
CA LEU A 168 14.76 -0.83 16.47
C LEU A 168 14.23 0.30 15.53
N VAL A 169 14.38 1.56 15.94
CA VAL A 169 13.90 2.77 15.26
C VAL A 169 15.00 3.49 14.46
N ASP A 170 16.29 3.20 14.70
CA ASP A 170 17.44 3.93 14.11
C ASP A 170 18.06 3.27 12.87
N PHE A 171 17.24 2.69 12.00
CA PHE A 171 17.71 2.17 10.71
C PHE A 171 17.83 3.31 9.69
N SER A 172 19.01 3.91 9.59
CA SER A 172 19.35 4.79 8.46
C SER A 172 19.71 3.96 7.22
N PRO A 173 19.09 4.16 6.04
CA PRO A 173 19.43 3.45 4.80
C PRO A 173 20.84 3.78 4.29
N CYS A 174 21.54 4.71 4.93
CA CYS A 174 22.91 5.04 4.56
C CYS A 174 23.96 4.13 5.17
N ALA A 175 23.65 3.37 6.22
CA ALA A 175 24.60 2.42 6.77
C ALA A 175 24.85 1.28 5.77
N PRO A 176 26.11 1.00 5.37
CA PRO A 176 26.42 0.05 4.29
C PRO A 176 25.90 -1.37 4.57
N ARG A 177 25.86 -1.79 5.85
CA ARG A 177 25.30 -3.09 6.25
C ARG A 177 23.79 -3.18 6.04
N LEU A 178 23.06 -2.09 6.24
CA LEU A 178 21.61 -2.05 6.05
C LEU A 178 21.22 -1.96 4.57
N ARG A 179 22.06 -1.37 3.72
CA ARG A 179 21.85 -1.34 2.27
C ARG A 179 21.80 -2.74 1.67
N VAL A 180 22.69 -3.64 2.10
CA VAL A 180 22.67 -5.05 1.67
C VAL A 180 21.34 -5.70 2.04
N VAL A 181 20.83 -5.45 3.26
CA VAL A 181 19.52 -5.96 3.69
C VAL A 181 18.39 -5.43 2.80
N TYR A 182 18.33 -4.13 2.53
CA TYR A 182 17.30 -3.56 1.65
C TYR A 182 17.40 -4.08 0.21
N PHE A 183 18.62 -4.31 -0.29
CA PHE A 183 18.82 -4.90 -1.61
C PHE A 183 18.32 -6.35 -1.67
N LEU A 184 18.63 -7.17 -0.66
CA LEU A 184 18.11 -8.54 -0.57
C LEU A 184 16.59 -8.57 -0.47
N VAL A 185 16.00 -7.65 0.32
CA VAL A 185 14.55 -7.49 0.42
C VAL A 185 13.94 -7.10 -0.92
N LEU A 186 14.56 -6.17 -1.66
CA LEU A 186 14.14 -5.80 -3.01
C LEU A 186 14.17 -7.02 -3.95
N LEU A 187 15.23 -7.82 -3.92
CA LEU A 187 15.34 -9.02 -4.76
C LEU A 187 14.22 -10.02 -4.46
N ILE A 188 13.94 -10.26 -3.18
CA ILE A 188 12.87 -11.18 -2.74
C ILE A 188 11.49 -10.66 -3.20
N ILE A 189 11.21 -9.38 -3.00
CA ILE A 189 9.94 -8.76 -3.41
C ILE A 189 9.80 -8.75 -4.93
N ALA A 190 10.86 -8.39 -5.67
CA ALA A 190 10.85 -8.34 -7.12
C ALA A 190 10.68 -9.74 -7.74
N ALA A 191 11.37 -10.75 -7.21
CA ALA A 191 11.25 -12.14 -7.67
C ALA A 191 9.84 -12.68 -7.44
N ALA A 192 9.29 -12.52 -6.22
CA ALA A 192 7.92 -12.92 -5.93
C ALA A 192 6.90 -12.16 -6.80
N GLY A 193 7.09 -10.85 -6.97
CA GLY A 193 6.28 -10.00 -7.84
C GLY A 193 6.27 -10.48 -9.28
N PHE A 194 7.44 -10.80 -9.84
CA PHE A 194 7.56 -11.37 -11.18
C PHE A 194 6.81 -12.69 -11.32
N LEU A 195 7.00 -13.61 -10.37
CA LEU A 195 6.36 -14.92 -10.34
C LEU A 195 4.83 -14.88 -10.14
N THR A 196 4.25 -13.71 -9.80
CA THR A 196 2.78 -13.58 -9.84
C THR A 196 2.23 -13.62 -11.26
N PHE A 197 3.05 -13.29 -12.28
CA PHE A 197 2.65 -13.03 -13.66
C PHE A 197 1.37 -12.17 -13.76
N SER A 198 1.18 -11.22 -12.83
CA SER A 198 0.05 -10.29 -12.89
C SER A 198 0.34 -9.23 -13.95
N LYS A 199 -0.53 -9.15 -14.97
CA LYS A 199 -0.44 -8.14 -16.03
C LYS A 199 -0.51 -6.73 -15.44
N GLY A 200 -1.36 -6.52 -14.44
CA GLY A 200 -1.50 -5.21 -13.79
C GLY A 200 -0.29 -4.81 -12.96
N LEU A 201 0.43 -5.75 -12.34
CA LEU A 201 1.70 -5.45 -11.69
C LEU A 201 2.79 -5.12 -12.71
N LEU A 202 3.02 -6.03 -13.66
CA LEU A 202 4.15 -5.94 -14.60
C LEU A 202 4.03 -4.74 -15.55
N PHE A 203 2.83 -4.45 -16.05
CA PHE A 203 2.62 -3.46 -17.11
C PHE A 203 2.00 -2.14 -16.64
N ILE A 204 1.54 -2.05 -15.38
CA ILE A 204 0.96 -0.81 -14.84
C ILE A 204 1.64 -0.40 -13.54
N SER A 205 1.52 -1.22 -12.49
CA SER A 205 2.00 -0.86 -11.14
C SER A 205 3.50 -0.60 -11.10
N ILE A 206 4.33 -1.51 -11.66
CA ILE A 206 5.79 -1.34 -11.68
C ILE A 206 6.18 -0.13 -12.53
N PRO A 207 5.75 0.02 -13.80
CA PRO A 207 6.07 1.20 -14.60
C PRO A 207 5.65 2.51 -13.94
N VAL A 208 4.44 2.60 -13.39
CA VAL A 208 3.94 3.81 -12.72
C VAL A 208 4.76 4.14 -11.47
N GLY A 209 5.02 3.15 -10.62
CA GLY A 209 5.84 3.33 -9.41
C GLY A 209 7.25 3.80 -9.74
N LEU A 210 7.92 3.12 -10.69
CA LEU A 210 9.25 3.50 -11.15
C LEU A 210 9.27 4.87 -11.84
N ALA A 211 8.25 5.23 -12.62
CA ALA A 211 8.14 6.55 -13.23
C ALA A 211 8.04 7.66 -12.18
N VAL A 212 7.24 7.48 -11.13
CA VAL A 212 7.18 8.43 -10.00
C VAL A 212 8.57 8.58 -9.38
N LEU A 213 9.26 7.48 -9.07
CA LEU A 213 10.61 7.54 -8.51
C LEU A 213 11.61 8.25 -9.45
N PHE A 214 11.55 7.98 -10.75
CA PHE A 214 12.41 8.55 -11.77
C PHE A 214 12.25 10.07 -11.90
N ILE A 215 11.00 10.55 -11.80
CA ILE A 215 10.66 11.97 -11.84
C ILE A 215 11.13 12.68 -10.57
N PHE A 216 10.90 12.09 -9.40
CA PHE A 216 11.05 12.76 -8.11
C PHE A 216 12.40 12.56 -7.41
N GLN A 217 13.24 11.65 -7.89
CA GLN A 217 14.56 11.39 -7.30
C GLN A 217 15.62 11.09 -8.37
N ARG A 218 16.48 12.08 -8.64
CA ARG A 218 17.52 12.00 -9.67
C ARG A 218 18.53 10.87 -9.44
N SER A 219 18.90 10.60 -8.18
CA SER A 219 19.84 9.53 -7.83
C SER A 219 19.33 8.14 -8.21
N LEU A 220 18.01 7.95 -8.36
CA LEU A 220 17.41 6.67 -8.71
C LEU A 220 17.31 6.42 -10.22
N ARG A 221 17.63 7.38 -11.09
CA ARG A 221 17.43 7.22 -12.55
C ARG A 221 18.23 6.06 -13.14
N LYS A 222 19.52 5.95 -12.83
CA LYS A 222 20.38 4.85 -13.30
C LYS A 222 19.90 3.47 -12.80
N PRO A 223 19.65 3.25 -11.50
CA PRO A 223 19.15 1.96 -11.04
C PRO A 223 17.77 1.64 -11.59
N ILE A 224 16.88 2.63 -11.76
CA ILE A 224 15.57 2.40 -12.39
C ILE A 224 15.71 1.92 -13.84
N LEU A 225 16.58 2.54 -14.63
CA LEU A 225 16.86 2.10 -16.01
C LEU A 225 17.41 0.67 -16.04
N ALA A 226 18.34 0.34 -15.13
CA ALA A 226 18.89 -1.00 -15.00
C ALA A 226 17.82 -2.03 -14.60
N LEU A 227 16.99 -1.73 -13.59
CA LEU A 227 15.89 -2.60 -13.16
C LEU A 227 14.85 -2.79 -14.27
N THR A 228 14.55 -1.74 -15.04
CA THR A 228 13.61 -1.81 -16.18
C THR A 228 14.16 -2.72 -17.27
N LEU A 229 15.45 -2.57 -17.61
CA LEU A 229 16.11 -3.44 -18.57
C LEU A 229 16.15 -4.89 -18.09
N LEU A 230 16.54 -5.13 -16.84
CA LEU A 230 16.56 -6.47 -16.25
C LEU A 230 15.17 -7.12 -16.24
N GLY A 231 14.13 -6.36 -15.89
CA GLY A 231 12.74 -6.83 -15.93
C GLY A 231 12.29 -7.18 -17.35
N ALA A 232 12.64 -6.34 -18.34
CA ALA A 232 12.33 -6.62 -19.75
C ALA A 232 13.06 -7.88 -20.25
N LEU A 233 14.35 -8.05 -19.92
CA LEU A 233 15.13 -9.23 -20.25
C LEU A 233 14.56 -10.49 -19.58
N ALA A 234 14.11 -10.40 -18.33
CA ALA A 234 13.50 -11.51 -17.60
C ALA A 234 12.17 -11.98 -18.22
N LEU A 235 11.46 -11.11 -18.97
CA LEU A 235 10.23 -11.48 -19.67
C LEU A 235 10.48 -12.21 -21.01
N LEU A 236 11.69 -12.10 -21.59
CA LEU A 236 12.00 -12.68 -22.91
C LEU A 236 11.67 -14.18 -23.04
N PRO A 237 12.00 -15.05 -22.07
CA PRO A 237 11.69 -16.48 -22.15
C PRO A 237 10.18 -16.78 -22.16
N PHE A 238 9.36 -15.83 -21.70
CA PHE A 238 7.92 -16.01 -21.51
C PHE A 238 7.08 -15.35 -22.61
N LEU A 239 7.70 -14.66 -23.58
CA LEU A 239 6.97 -13.90 -24.61
C LEU A 239 6.02 -14.77 -25.45
N ASN A 240 6.34 -16.05 -25.61
CA ASN A 240 5.51 -17.01 -26.37
C ASN A 240 4.42 -17.69 -25.52
N THR A 241 4.33 -17.39 -24.22
CA THR A 241 3.29 -17.97 -23.37
C THR A 241 1.93 -17.33 -23.66
N PRO A 242 0.81 -18.07 -23.54
CA PRO A 242 -0.53 -17.50 -23.63
C PRO A 242 -0.71 -16.29 -22.72
N ARG A 243 -0.02 -16.29 -21.56
CA ARG A 243 -0.04 -15.20 -20.59
C ARG A 243 0.42 -13.86 -21.15
N LEU A 244 1.50 -13.85 -21.93
CA LEU A 244 2.07 -12.62 -22.51
C LEU A 244 1.58 -12.34 -23.93
N THR A 245 1.14 -13.35 -24.67
CA THR A 245 0.57 -13.14 -26.03
C THR A 245 -0.87 -12.61 -25.97
N GLN A 246 -1.65 -12.98 -24.96
CA GLN A 246 -3.05 -12.56 -24.81
C GLN A 246 -3.23 -11.35 -23.88
N ILE A 247 -2.34 -10.35 -23.97
CA ILE A 247 -2.48 -9.12 -23.16
C ILE A 247 -3.77 -8.37 -23.52
N ALA A 248 -4.17 -8.38 -24.80
CA ALA A 248 -5.34 -7.66 -25.31
C ALA A 248 -6.57 -8.54 -25.62
N SER A 249 -6.41 -9.86 -25.82
CA SER A 249 -7.37 -10.67 -26.58
C SER A 249 -8.35 -11.55 -25.79
N GLY A 250 -8.43 -11.47 -24.46
CA GLY A 250 -9.45 -12.20 -23.67
C GLY A 250 -9.93 -11.43 -22.45
N THR A 251 -9.03 -11.24 -21.47
CA THR A 251 -9.29 -10.51 -20.22
C THR A 251 -9.78 -9.07 -20.42
N GLY A 252 -9.34 -8.39 -21.49
CA GLY A 252 -9.74 -7.01 -21.76
C GLY A 252 -11.21 -6.89 -22.18
N ARG A 253 -11.69 -7.78 -23.06
CA ARG A 253 -13.08 -7.79 -23.53
C ARG A 253 -14.04 -8.15 -22.39
N PHE A 254 -13.67 -9.13 -21.59
CA PHE A 254 -14.45 -9.55 -20.43
C PHE A 254 -14.65 -8.40 -19.43
N ARG A 255 -13.59 -7.64 -19.11
CA ARG A 255 -13.69 -6.46 -18.24
C ARG A 255 -14.67 -5.41 -18.76
N LEU A 256 -14.79 -5.22 -20.07
CA LEU A 256 -15.78 -4.29 -20.63
C LEU A 256 -17.22 -4.73 -20.32
N TYR A 257 -17.53 -6.02 -20.43
CA TYR A 257 -18.85 -6.54 -20.05
C TYR A 257 -19.09 -6.43 -18.54
N LEU A 258 -18.07 -6.71 -17.74
CA LEU A 258 -18.13 -6.55 -16.28
C LEU A 258 -18.40 -5.09 -15.89
N TRP A 259 -17.74 -4.13 -16.54
CA TRP A 259 -17.93 -2.70 -16.28
C TRP A 259 -19.31 -2.20 -16.75
N GLN A 260 -19.82 -2.71 -17.87
CA GLN A 260 -21.20 -2.44 -18.28
C GLN A 260 -22.21 -2.95 -17.25
N SER A 261 -21.96 -4.13 -16.69
CA SER A 261 -22.79 -4.73 -15.63
C SER A 261 -22.74 -3.89 -14.35
N ALA A 262 -21.54 -3.48 -13.93
CA ALA A 262 -21.33 -2.62 -12.77
C ALA A 262 -21.97 -1.23 -12.94
N TRP A 263 -21.92 -0.67 -14.15
CA TRP A 263 -22.59 0.59 -14.46
C TRP A 263 -24.11 0.48 -14.33
N ARG A 264 -24.72 -0.58 -14.90
CA ARG A 264 -26.16 -0.83 -14.77
C ARG A 264 -26.56 -1.04 -13.30
N MET A 265 -25.77 -1.82 -12.56
CA MET A 265 -25.95 -2.03 -11.13
C MET A 265 -25.91 -0.72 -10.34
N TRP A 266 -24.98 0.19 -10.65
CA TRP A 266 -24.94 1.50 -10.01
C TRP A 266 -26.13 2.39 -10.38
N LEU A 267 -26.59 2.37 -11.64
CA LEU A 267 -27.77 3.16 -12.03
C LEU A 267 -29.03 2.77 -11.25
N ASP A 268 -29.16 1.51 -10.86
CA ASP A 268 -30.27 1.02 -10.04
C ASP A 268 -30.07 1.35 -8.54
N HIS A 269 -28.82 1.47 -8.09
CA HIS A 269 -28.45 1.74 -6.68
C HIS A 269 -27.51 2.96 -6.53
N PRO A 270 -27.94 4.18 -6.95
CA PRO A 270 -27.01 5.29 -7.18
C PRO A 270 -26.35 5.86 -5.92
N TRP A 271 -27.04 5.80 -4.77
CA TRP A 271 -26.64 6.53 -3.56
C TRP A 271 -25.71 5.74 -2.64
N LEU A 272 -26.07 4.49 -2.34
CA LEU A 272 -25.35 3.61 -1.42
C LEU A 272 -24.74 2.38 -2.10
N GLY A 273 -25.01 2.15 -3.38
CA GLY A 273 -24.63 0.91 -4.06
C GLY A 273 -25.44 -0.28 -3.55
N VAL A 274 -25.00 -1.49 -3.91
CA VAL A 274 -25.60 -2.75 -3.42
C VAL A 274 -25.08 -3.15 -2.04
N GLY A 275 -24.12 -2.39 -1.50
CA GLY A 275 -23.51 -2.61 -0.19
C GLY A 275 -22.18 -3.38 -0.22
N PRO A 276 -21.40 -3.32 0.87
CA PRO A 276 -20.19 -4.10 1.06
C PRO A 276 -20.38 -5.59 0.76
N ASP A 277 -19.46 -6.17 -0.01
CA ASP A 277 -19.42 -7.60 -0.40
C ASP A 277 -20.69 -8.17 -1.05
N ASN A 278 -21.58 -7.30 -1.57
CA ASN A 278 -22.83 -7.73 -2.21
C ASN A 278 -22.75 -7.82 -3.74
N PHE A 279 -21.64 -7.37 -4.34
CA PHE A 279 -21.45 -7.35 -5.80
C PHE A 279 -21.62 -8.74 -6.43
N LEU A 280 -21.06 -9.79 -5.83
CA LEU A 280 -21.17 -11.17 -6.34
C LEU A 280 -22.62 -11.60 -6.52
N TYR A 281 -23.43 -11.40 -5.48
CA TYR A 281 -24.82 -11.85 -5.45
C TYR A 281 -25.68 -11.06 -6.44
N ALA A 282 -25.50 -9.74 -6.48
CA ALA A 282 -26.20 -8.89 -7.43
C ALA A 282 -25.79 -9.20 -8.88
N TYR A 283 -24.48 -9.29 -9.15
CA TYR A 283 -23.93 -9.55 -10.47
C TYR A 283 -24.46 -10.85 -11.05
N ARG A 284 -24.34 -11.95 -10.30
CA ARG A 284 -24.75 -13.28 -10.75
C ARG A 284 -26.26 -13.40 -11.00
N SER A 285 -27.07 -12.73 -10.18
CA SER A 285 -28.53 -12.89 -10.22
C SER A 285 -29.21 -11.96 -11.23
N PHE A 286 -28.70 -10.74 -11.42
CA PHE A 286 -29.44 -9.69 -12.14
C PHE A 286 -28.63 -8.99 -13.23
N TYR A 287 -27.32 -8.89 -13.10
CA TYR A 287 -26.52 -8.00 -13.95
C TYR A 287 -25.55 -8.71 -14.90
N VAL A 288 -25.38 -10.03 -14.80
CA VAL A 288 -24.53 -10.78 -15.72
C VAL A 288 -25.05 -10.66 -17.15
N LEU A 289 -24.17 -10.23 -18.06
CA LEU A 289 -24.48 -10.19 -19.48
C LEU A 289 -24.35 -11.61 -20.08
N PRO A 290 -25.18 -11.98 -21.07
CA PRO A 290 -25.06 -13.28 -21.73
C PRO A 290 -23.67 -13.57 -22.30
N ALA A 291 -22.92 -12.53 -22.72
CA ALA A 291 -21.55 -12.65 -23.22
C ALA A 291 -20.49 -12.83 -22.12
N ALA A 292 -20.87 -12.80 -20.83
CA ALA A 292 -19.99 -12.89 -19.67
C ALA A 292 -20.35 -14.06 -18.74
N TRP A 293 -21.12 -15.04 -19.25
CA TRP A 293 -21.65 -16.16 -18.46
C TRP A 293 -20.58 -17.09 -17.87
N GLU A 294 -19.36 -17.08 -18.42
CA GLU A 294 -18.27 -17.97 -18.01
C GLU A 294 -17.67 -17.60 -16.63
N GLU A 295 -17.84 -16.36 -16.17
CA GLU A 295 -17.26 -15.86 -14.91
C GLU A 295 -18.35 -15.36 -13.94
N LEU A 296 -19.24 -16.24 -13.51
CA LEU A 296 -20.33 -15.88 -12.57
C LEU A 296 -19.87 -15.56 -11.14
N ASN A 297 -18.67 -16.00 -10.76
CA ASN A 297 -18.18 -15.98 -9.39
C ASN A 297 -17.22 -14.80 -9.11
N LEU A 298 -17.59 -13.61 -9.58
CA LEU A 298 -16.80 -12.38 -9.38
C LEU A 298 -17.32 -11.57 -8.21
N SER A 299 -16.44 -11.26 -7.27
CA SER A 299 -16.79 -10.50 -6.05
C SER A 299 -16.68 -8.98 -6.20
N HIS A 300 -16.21 -8.48 -7.34
CA HIS A 300 -15.97 -7.05 -7.58
C HIS A 300 -15.75 -6.78 -9.08
N PRO A 301 -15.89 -5.51 -9.55
CA PRO A 301 -15.87 -5.17 -10.97
C PRO A 301 -14.48 -4.99 -11.60
N HIS A 302 -13.39 -5.36 -10.91
CA HIS A 302 -12.02 -5.16 -11.38
C HIS A 302 -11.71 -3.71 -11.83
N ASN A 303 -12.25 -2.72 -11.12
CA ASN A 303 -11.97 -1.31 -11.35
C ASN A 303 -12.37 -0.50 -10.10
N LEU A 304 -11.43 0.27 -9.57
CA LEU A 304 -11.59 1.06 -8.35
C LEU A 304 -12.84 1.96 -8.35
N ILE A 305 -13.15 2.61 -9.47
CA ILE A 305 -14.29 3.53 -9.56
C ILE A 305 -15.59 2.73 -9.52
N PHE A 306 -15.69 1.68 -10.34
CA PHE A 306 -16.89 0.83 -10.33
C PHE A 306 -17.07 0.08 -9.01
N ASP A 307 -15.99 -0.31 -8.34
CA ASP A 307 -16.06 -0.96 -7.02
C ASP A 307 -16.60 0.03 -5.98
N LEU A 308 -16.11 1.28 -5.95
CA LEU A 308 -16.69 2.33 -5.10
C LEU A 308 -18.17 2.58 -5.41
N LEU A 309 -18.52 2.76 -6.68
CA LEU A 309 -19.90 3.02 -7.10
C LEU A 309 -20.85 1.89 -6.72
N THR A 310 -20.47 0.64 -6.98
CA THR A 310 -21.33 -0.52 -6.68
C THR A 310 -21.34 -0.88 -5.21
N ARG A 311 -20.26 -0.65 -4.45
CA ARG A 311 -20.16 -1.03 -3.04
C ARG A 311 -20.77 0.00 -2.08
N VAL A 312 -20.57 1.29 -2.36
CA VAL A 312 -20.92 2.39 -1.45
C VAL A 312 -21.57 3.60 -2.16
N GLY A 313 -21.91 3.45 -3.44
CA GLY A 313 -22.65 4.45 -4.21
C GLY A 313 -21.87 5.75 -4.49
N LEU A 314 -22.59 6.76 -4.98
CA LEU A 314 -22.01 8.05 -5.35
C LEU A 314 -21.37 8.77 -4.15
N LEU A 315 -22.01 8.71 -2.98
CA LEU A 315 -21.47 9.35 -1.77
C LEU A 315 -20.15 8.69 -1.35
N GLY A 316 -20.11 7.36 -1.39
CA GLY A 316 -18.91 6.60 -1.08
C GLY A 316 -17.81 6.80 -2.12
N LEU A 317 -18.15 6.94 -3.41
CA LEU A 317 -17.21 7.33 -4.46
C LEU A 317 -16.57 8.69 -4.15
N LEU A 318 -17.35 9.70 -3.80
CA LEU A 318 -16.82 11.03 -3.49
C LEU A 318 -15.90 11.00 -2.26
N ALA A 319 -16.29 10.29 -1.20
CA ALA A 319 -15.45 10.12 -0.01
C ALA A 319 -14.17 9.32 -0.31
N GLY A 320 -14.28 8.21 -1.03
CA GLY A 320 -13.16 7.34 -1.40
C GLY A 320 -12.18 8.02 -2.36
N MET A 321 -12.69 8.71 -3.39
CA MET A 321 -11.84 9.49 -4.30
C MET A 321 -11.25 10.72 -3.61
N GLY A 322 -11.98 11.34 -2.67
CA GLY A 322 -11.45 12.38 -1.79
C GLY A 322 -10.25 11.87 -0.99
N LEU A 323 -10.37 10.68 -0.37
CA LEU A 323 -9.27 10.02 0.35
C LEU A 323 -8.07 9.75 -0.58
N VAL A 324 -8.30 9.18 -1.77
CA VAL A 324 -7.24 8.84 -2.73
C VAL A 324 -6.52 10.10 -3.23
N LEU A 325 -7.26 11.06 -3.76
CA LEU A 325 -6.71 12.29 -4.32
C LEU A 325 -6.09 13.17 -3.23
N GLY A 326 -6.69 13.21 -2.04
CA GLY A 326 -6.15 13.89 -0.87
C GLY A 326 -4.81 13.29 -0.42
N THR A 327 -4.70 11.96 -0.41
CA THR A 327 -3.45 11.26 -0.08
C THR A 327 -2.36 11.57 -1.11
N ILE A 328 -2.71 11.59 -2.40
CA ILE A 328 -1.77 11.98 -3.47
C ILE A 328 -1.31 13.42 -3.30
N GLY A 329 -2.25 14.37 -3.16
CA GLY A 329 -1.95 15.81 -3.06
C GLY A 329 -1.16 16.17 -1.80
N LEU A 330 -1.55 15.63 -0.64
CA LEU A 330 -0.83 15.86 0.61
C LEU A 330 0.53 15.16 0.61
N GLY A 331 0.66 13.95 0.07
CA GLY A 331 1.95 13.28 -0.06
C GLY A 331 2.93 14.07 -0.94
N PHE A 332 2.45 14.64 -2.06
CA PHE A 332 3.24 15.57 -2.88
C PHE A 332 3.65 16.81 -2.09
N LYS A 333 2.73 17.40 -1.31
CA LYS A 333 3.05 18.53 -0.42
C LYS A 333 4.15 18.16 0.58
N ARG A 334 4.08 16.99 1.24
CA ARG A 334 5.11 16.50 2.18
C ARG A 334 6.46 16.31 1.52
N LEU A 335 6.48 15.78 0.30
CA LEU A 335 7.71 15.61 -0.48
C LEU A 335 8.36 16.95 -0.89
N ARG A 336 7.56 18.02 -1.04
CA ARG A 336 8.07 19.38 -1.26
C ARG A 336 8.49 20.08 0.03
N GLU A 337 7.80 19.82 1.14
CA GLU A 337 8.13 20.32 2.49
C GLU A 337 9.36 19.65 3.10
N ALA A 338 9.71 18.44 2.63
CA ALA A 338 11.03 17.86 2.85
C ALA A 338 12.06 18.65 2.00
N ILE A 339 12.35 19.89 2.42
CA ILE A 339 13.00 20.98 1.67
C ILE A 339 14.32 20.55 1.01
N SER A 340 15.06 19.63 1.63
CA SER A 340 16.23 19.03 1.00
C SER A 340 15.88 17.68 0.35
N PRO A 341 16.35 17.40 -0.88
CA PRO A 341 16.48 16.05 -1.41
C PRO A 341 17.17 15.08 -0.44
N ASP A 342 17.91 15.61 0.54
CA ASP A 342 18.60 14.87 1.58
C ASP A 342 17.85 14.84 2.94
N HIS A 343 16.57 15.18 2.97
CA HIS A 343 15.80 15.07 4.22
C HIS A 343 15.79 13.60 4.71
N PRO A 344 16.11 13.31 6.00
CA PRO A 344 16.28 11.95 6.50
C PRO A 344 15.04 11.04 6.46
N LEU A 345 13.86 11.59 6.15
CA LEU A 345 12.60 10.83 5.96
C LEU A 345 12.18 10.71 4.49
N ARG A 346 12.84 11.42 3.57
CA ARG A 346 12.47 11.43 2.15
C ARG A 346 12.40 10.03 1.53
N PRO A 347 13.31 9.07 1.84
CA PRO A 347 13.23 7.73 1.26
C PRO A 347 11.90 7.02 1.54
N TRP A 348 11.44 7.06 2.79
CA TRP A 348 10.19 6.44 3.21
C TRP A 348 8.98 7.17 2.66
N LEU A 349 8.97 8.51 2.73
CA LEU A 349 7.87 9.32 2.19
C LEU A 349 7.71 9.08 0.68
N LEU A 350 8.80 9.10 -0.08
CA LEU A 350 8.79 8.92 -1.52
C LEU A 350 8.40 7.49 -1.89
N GLY A 351 8.97 6.49 -1.23
CA GLY A 351 8.70 5.09 -1.47
C GLY A 351 7.25 4.70 -1.20
N LEU A 352 6.71 5.11 -0.05
CA LEU A 352 5.31 4.87 0.32
C LEU A 352 4.35 5.59 -0.61
N TRP A 353 4.64 6.84 -0.96
CA TRP A 353 3.79 7.63 -1.86
C TRP A 353 3.79 7.08 -3.30
N ALA A 354 4.96 6.73 -3.84
CA ALA A 354 5.08 6.08 -5.14
C ALA A 354 4.37 4.72 -5.16
N GLY A 355 4.49 3.95 -4.07
CA GLY A 355 3.77 2.70 -3.85
C GLY A 355 2.26 2.85 -3.86
N PHE A 356 1.74 3.88 -3.18
CA PHE A 356 0.32 4.21 -3.19
C PHE A 356 -0.18 4.54 -4.60
N ILE A 357 0.51 5.42 -5.34
CA ILE A 357 0.14 5.78 -6.71
C ILE A 357 0.18 4.55 -7.63
N ALA A 358 1.21 3.72 -7.53
CA ALA A 358 1.32 2.46 -8.27
C ALA A 358 0.15 1.52 -7.99
N GLY A 359 -0.22 1.37 -6.71
CA GLY A 359 -1.36 0.56 -6.29
C GLY A 359 -2.69 1.09 -6.81
N MET A 360 -2.90 2.42 -6.79
CA MET A 360 -4.11 3.04 -7.34
C MET A 360 -4.20 2.87 -8.86
N ALA A 361 -3.07 2.97 -9.58
CA ALA A 361 -3.02 2.73 -11.02
C ALA A 361 -3.34 1.27 -11.37
N HIS A 362 -2.79 0.30 -10.64
CA HIS A 362 -3.15 -1.11 -10.78
C HIS A 362 -4.66 -1.31 -10.53
N GLY A 363 -5.19 -0.63 -9.52
CA GLY A 363 -6.61 -0.62 -9.18
C GLY A 363 -7.58 -0.14 -10.25
N LEU A 364 -7.12 0.54 -11.30
CA LEU A 364 -8.00 0.90 -12.42
C LEU A 364 -8.43 -0.32 -13.26
N ILE A 365 -7.77 -1.47 -13.08
CA ILE A 365 -8.06 -2.72 -13.80
C ILE A 365 -8.17 -3.94 -12.89
N ASP A 366 -8.17 -3.76 -11.56
CA ASP A 366 -8.24 -4.83 -10.57
C ASP A 366 -8.83 -4.29 -9.24
N ASN A 367 -8.95 -5.11 -8.19
CA ASN A 367 -9.26 -4.61 -6.84
C ASN A 367 -8.15 -3.67 -6.36
N SER A 368 -8.46 -2.68 -5.54
CA SER A 368 -7.45 -1.72 -5.07
C SER A 368 -7.57 -1.28 -3.63
N LEU A 369 -8.79 -1.25 -3.10
CA LEU A 369 -9.05 -0.74 -1.75
C LEU A 369 -9.71 -1.80 -0.87
N PHE A 370 -10.73 -2.50 -1.38
CA PHE A 370 -11.58 -3.36 -0.57
C PHE A 370 -11.04 -4.78 -0.46
N LEU A 371 -9.76 -4.86 -0.09
CA LEU A 371 -9.12 -6.01 0.56
C LEU A 371 -8.52 -5.51 1.87
N PRO A 372 -8.67 -6.24 2.99
CA PRO A 372 -8.31 -5.71 4.32
C PRO A 372 -6.88 -5.17 4.41
N ASP A 373 -5.92 -5.89 3.84
CA ASP A 373 -4.51 -5.52 3.80
C ASP A 373 -4.25 -4.31 2.88
N LEU A 374 -4.90 -4.24 1.72
CA LEU A 374 -4.75 -3.11 0.80
C LEU A 374 -5.33 -1.82 1.38
N MET A 375 -6.47 -1.89 2.08
CA MET A 375 -7.03 -0.74 2.78
C MET A 375 -6.10 -0.28 3.92
N VAL A 376 -5.57 -1.22 4.71
CA VAL A 376 -4.60 -0.90 5.78
C VAL A 376 -3.37 -0.21 5.20
N LEU A 377 -2.80 -0.70 4.10
CA LEU A 377 -1.67 -0.06 3.43
C LEU A 377 -2.03 1.32 2.87
N SER A 378 -3.20 1.46 2.25
CA SER A 378 -3.69 2.75 1.75
C SER A 378 -3.85 3.78 2.88
N LEU A 379 -4.43 3.38 4.00
CA LEU A 379 -4.61 4.24 5.17
C LEU A 379 -3.32 4.50 5.93
N LEU A 380 -2.34 3.57 5.88
CA LEU A 380 -0.98 3.84 6.34
C LEU A 380 -0.40 5.05 5.60
N VAL A 381 -0.45 5.03 4.26
CA VAL A 381 0.08 6.12 3.44
C VAL A 381 -0.73 7.41 3.62
N ALA A 382 -2.05 7.32 3.72
CA ALA A 382 -2.90 8.47 4.05
C ALA A 382 -2.50 9.10 5.40
N GLY A 383 -2.25 8.28 6.43
CA GLY A 383 -1.80 8.73 7.74
C GLY A 383 -0.47 9.46 7.65
N VAL A 384 0.51 8.86 6.97
CA VAL A 384 1.84 9.45 6.72
C VAL A 384 1.73 10.78 5.95
N ALA A 385 0.90 10.85 4.91
CA ALA A 385 0.66 12.08 4.15
C ALA A 385 0.00 13.18 5.01
N GLY A 386 -0.79 12.81 6.01
CA GLY A 386 -1.45 13.71 6.95
C GLY A 386 -0.50 14.40 7.94
N VAL A 387 0.68 13.84 8.23
CA VAL A 387 1.60 14.35 9.26
C VAL A 387 2.22 15.69 8.88
N SER A 388 2.04 16.71 9.73
CA SER A 388 2.74 17.99 9.55
C SER A 388 4.23 17.88 9.89
N MET A 389 5.09 18.14 8.91
CA MET A 389 6.55 18.14 9.11
C MET A 389 7.03 19.24 10.08
N GLY A 390 6.20 20.26 10.36
CA GLY A 390 6.51 21.33 11.32
C GLY A 390 6.12 21.06 12.78
N GLU A 391 5.41 19.96 13.07
CA GLU A 391 5.03 19.60 14.45
C GLU A 391 6.14 18.83 15.19
N HIS A 392 6.99 18.08 14.48
CA HIS A 392 8.14 17.39 15.09
C HIS A 392 9.18 18.35 15.69
N SER A 393 9.26 19.59 15.20
CA SER A 393 10.18 20.60 15.73
C SER A 393 9.70 21.28 17.02
N ARG A 394 8.44 21.11 17.42
CA ARG A 394 7.87 21.71 18.65
C ARG A 394 7.81 20.74 19.83
N GLY A 395 8.19 19.47 19.64
CA GLY A 395 8.23 18.47 20.71
C GLY A 395 9.46 18.56 21.61
N THR A 396 10.42 19.44 21.29
CA THR A 396 11.69 19.61 22.01
C THR A 396 11.69 20.73 23.05
N GLU A 397 10.57 21.42 23.26
CA GLU A 397 10.41 22.41 24.33
C GLU A 397 9.43 21.88 25.39
N PHE A 398 9.86 20.95 26.23
CA PHE A 398 9.29 20.75 27.57
C PHE A 398 10.30 20.15 28.53
#